data_AF-A0ABD2QNB2-F1
#
_entry.id   AF-A0ABD2QNB2-F1
#
_cell.length_a   1.000
_cell.length_b   1.000
_cell.length_c   1.000
_cell.angle_alpha   90.00
_cell.angle_beta   90.00
_cell.angle_gamma   90.00
#
_symmetry.space_group_name_H-M   'P 1'
#
loop_
_entity.id
_entity.type
_entity.pdbx_description
1 polymer ?
#
loop_
_entity_poly.entity_id
_entity_poly.type
_entity_poly.pdbx_seq_one_letter_code
_entity_poly.pdbx_strand_id
1 'polypeptide(L)'
;MNCILVNSLKVILGSGVANQADMLALNGMVEYFVSAAAARKDWEVAPGVEYKLPSVLFNTQPKSRLTGVIHHLKQLNSFHLDRPEVALLNATNETYLGDDQYICSRLSWLLDRAPDSASLSHVLTLNRSNVRDNQPPNITLHLSQTLFPVSLASNHPMVFAHGIVGGPVCLQGSQNRALGAQLLANSVTLCELTNGRREVDLLELCQQILTRLPKPPLASLIASVWEQTQQNTSKENANSANLLSSNTALSQSKAKTRPRVAIRGLGKRRKRVDVRAELLNYQSPNSAAAIAFSRFVLDELMVLNETLTQIRSSLQRLINACALESCNEEDALGSNKRIVGGSLTAIQELTGADVKAAASLVRARVPPDWVMSLAQEEHVGICLHSPAWLTIPAWISDVNTRSAHLEKLATLGRYRVPAFHPGSYANPRAFFACLMLEAYRKFNVAQSDDASNVQGMQLQFKCEVTGRDKEHLREPPAEGVFIHGLHLWGCGWDRATSQLTDSVQPLRSTLAQAASGAGLSAATISNSLTTQLPVIHVRPVVVVNNGETRCGGDETGDQETSSQGPMGNQPNVSKHLQEEDEATRANTDFMAPVYLTRMHRHLEPVLELPLRRSGVGAIVWGTKGVHLTLRPY
;
A
#
# COMPACT_ATOMS: atom_id res chain seq x y z
N MET A 1 -26.30 -9.05 -31.47
CA MET A 1 -24.94 -9.50 -31.90
C MET A 1 -23.83 -8.87 -31.04
N ASN A 2 -23.81 -7.55 -30.82
CA ASN A 2 -22.79 -6.88 -30.00
C ASN A 2 -22.68 -7.43 -28.56
N CYS A 3 -23.80 -7.68 -27.86
CA CYS A 3 -23.74 -8.22 -26.50
C CYS A 3 -23.08 -9.62 -26.44
N ILE A 4 -23.28 -10.45 -27.45
CA ILE A 4 -22.65 -11.79 -27.54
C ILE A 4 -21.15 -11.62 -27.75
N LEU A 5 -20.74 -10.71 -28.65
CA LEU A 5 -19.33 -10.47 -28.93
C LEU A 5 -18.60 -9.90 -27.68
N VAL A 6 -19.21 -8.93 -27.00
CA VAL A 6 -18.66 -8.36 -25.76
C VAL A 6 -18.50 -9.43 -24.70
N ASN A 7 -19.54 -10.24 -24.44
CA ASN A 7 -19.46 -11.29 -23.43
C ASN A 7 -18.42 -12.37 -23.79
N SER A 8 -18.33 -12.78 -25.06
CA SER A 8 -17.31 -13.71 -25.52
C SER A 8 -15.89 -13.13 -25.35
N LEU A 9 -15.67 -11.85 -25.66
CA LEU A 9 -14.38 -11.19 -25.46
C LEU A 9 -14.01 -11.10 -23.98
N LYS A 10 -14.98 -10.81 -23.09
CA LYS A 10 -14.75 -10.81 -21.64
C LYS A 10 -14.31 -12.18 -21.13
N VAL A 11 -14.90 -13.27 -21.64
CA VAL A 11 -14.51 -14.64 -21.25
C VAL A 11 -13.13 -15.00 -21.82
N ILE A 12 -12.89 -14.71 -23.11
CA ILE A 12 -11.63 -15.06 -23.78
C ILE A 12 -10.47 -14.30 -23.16
N LEU A 13 -10.56 -12.97 -23.07
CA LEU A 13 -9.49 -12.12 -22.56
C LEU A 13 -9.40 -12.16 -21.02
N GLY A 14 -10.53 -12.31 -20.34
CA GLY A 14 -10.59 -12.32 -18.87
C GLY A 14 -10.09 -13.60 -18.22
N SER A 15 -10.00 -14.71 -18.97
CA SER A 15 -9.52 -16.00 -18.44
C SER A 15 -8.11 -15.94 -17.83
N GLY A 16 -7.27 -14.98 -18.26
CA GLY A 16 -5.92 -14.77 -17.73
C GLY A 16 -5.81 -13.68 -16.65
N VAL A 17 -6.91 -13.00 -16.31
CA VAL A 17 -6.88 -11.87 -15.38
C VAL A 17 -7.34 -12.34 -14.00
N ALA A 18 -6.41 -12.37 -13.04
CA ALA A 18 -6.71 -12.81 -11.67
C ALA A 18 -7.38 -11.73 -10.81
N ASN A 19 -7.13 -10.46 -11.11
CA ASN A 19 -7.56 -9.33 -10.30
C ASN A 19 -8.91 -8.77 -10.79
N GLN A 20 -9.86 -8.60 -9.87
CA GLN A 20 -11.17 -8.05 -10.18
C GLN A 20 -11.10 -6.61 -10.72
N ALA A 21 -10.18 -5.77 -10.22
CA ALA A 21 -10.04 -4.39 -10.70
C ALA A 21 -9.55 -4.35 -12.15
N ASP A 22 -8.60 -5.22 -12.51
CA ASP A 22 -8.10 -5.34 -13.88
C ASP A 22 -9.16 -5.96 -14.80
N MET A 23 -10.01 -6.85 -14.28
CA MET A 23 -11.18 -7.35 -15.00
C MET A 23 -12.19 -6.24 -15.30
N LEU A 24 -12.46 -5.35 -14.34
CA LEU A 24 -13.34 -4.19 -14.55
C LEU A 24 -12.76 -3.22 -15.58
N ALA A 25 -11.45 -2.96 -15.52
CA ALA A 25 -10.76 -2.15 -16.52
C ALA A 25 -10.83 -2.80 -17.91
N LEU A 26 -10.54 -4.10 -18.03
CA LEU A 26 -10.64 -4.84 -19.29
C LEU A 26 -12.06 -4.79 -19.85
N ASN A 27 -13.07 -5.01 -19.00
CA ASN A 27 -14.47 -4.88 -19.39
C ASN A 27 -14.77 -3.50 -19.95
N GLY A 28 -14.24 -2.46 -19.30
CA GLY A 28 -14.39 -1.09 -19.75
C GLY A 28 -13.71 -0.79 -21.07
N MET A 29 -12.51 -1.32 -21.30
CA MET A 29 -11.83 -1.22 -22.58
C MET A 29 -12.63 -1.90 -23.68
N VAL A 30 -13.11 -3.13 -23.45
CA VAL A 30 -13.94 -3.86 -24.41
C VAL A 30 -15.20 -3.08 -24.73
N GLU A 31 -15.90 -2.56 -23.71
CA GLU A 31 -17.11 -1.76 -23.92
C GLU A 31 -16.84 -0.46 -24.69
N TYR A 32 -15.72 0.21 -24.41
CA TYR A 32 -15.32 1.42 -25.13
C TYR A 32 -15.02 1.14 -26.62
N PHE A 33 -14.13 0.19 -26.91
CA PHE A 33 -13.66 -0.12 -28.26
C PHE A 33 -14.68 -0.90 -29.12
N VAL A 34 -15.61 -1.63 -28.51
CA VAL A 34 -16.66 -2.40 -29.21
C VAL A 34 -18.01 -1.66 -29.22
N SER A 35 -18.06 -0.44 -28.66
CA SER A 35 -19.28 0.35 -28.65
C SER A 35 -19.79 0.66 -30.08
N ALA A 36 -21.09 0.89 -30.21
CA ALA A 36 -21.67 1.35 -31.48
C ALA A 36 -21.06 2.70 -31.93
N ALA A 37 -20.63 3.52 -30.97
CA ALA A 37 -19.94 4.78 -31.24
C ALA A 37 -18.57 4.56 -31.90
N ALA A 38 -17.85 3.51 -31.49
CA ALA A 38 -16.53 3.14 -32.04
C ALA A 38 -16.59 2.61 -33.48
N ALA A 39 -17.75 2.13 -33.93
CA ALA A 39 -17.94 1.67 -35.31
C ALA A 39 -18.09 2.81 -36.34
N ARG A 40 -18.13 4.08 -35.90
CA ARG A 40 -18.29 5.23 -36.79
C ARG A 40 -16.97 5.59 -37.50
N LYS A 41 -17.07 6.04 -38.76
CA LYS A 41 -15.90 6.37 -39.60
C LYS A 41 -15.06 7.52 -39.04
N ASP A 42 -15.72 8.46 -38.37
CA ASP A 42 -15.19 9.65 -37.73
C ASP A 42 -14.91 9.45 -36.23
N TRP A 43 -14.94 8.21 -35.75
CA TRP A 43 -14.62 7.93 -34.37
C TRP A 43 -13.14 8.21 -34.07
N GLU A 44 -12.92 9.01 -33.03
CA GLU A 44 -11.60 9.30 -32.48
C GLU A 44 -11.39 8.47 -31.23
N VAL A 45 -10.25 7.78 -31.15
CA VAL A 45 -9.92 6.90 -30.01
C VAL A 45 -9.81 7.70 -28.72
N ALA A 46 -9.19 8.88 -28.79
CA ALA A 46 -9.03 9.79 -27.66
C ALA A 46 -8.98 11.25 -28.16
N PRO A 47 -9.42 12.22 -27.33
CA PRO A 47 -9.36 13.64 -27.68
C PRO A 47 -7.93 14.05 -28.09
N GLY A 48 -7.79 14.65 -29.27
CA GLY A 48 -6.50 15.11 -29.78
C GLY A 48 -5.60 14.02 -30.38
N VAL A 49 -6.07 12.76 -30.44
CA VAL A 49 -5.45 11.72 -31.26
C VAL A 49 -6.23 11.58 -32.55
N GLU A 50 -5.70 12.15 -33.63
CA GLU A 50 -6.24 11.97 -34.97
C GLU A 50 -5.93 10.55 -35.49
N TYR A 51 -6.56 9.54 -34.88
CA TYR A 51 -6.59 8.20 -35.43
C TYR A 51 -8.00 7.91 -35.91
N LYS A 52 -8.15 7.83 -37.24
CA LYS A 52 -9.43 7.50 -37.89
C LYS A 52 -9.39 6.07 -38.38
N LEU A 53 -10.49 5.35 -38.21
CA LEU A 53 -10.62 4.00 -38.74
C LEU A 53 -10.41 4.02 -40.27
N PRO A 54 -9.56 3.13 -40.82
CA PRO A 54 -9.35 3.05 -42.26
C PRO A 54 -10.69 2.82 -42.98
N SER A 55 -10.99 3.63 -43.99
CA SER A 55 -12.22 3.47 -44.79
C SER A 55 -12.35 2.09 -45.42
N VAL A 56 -11.22 1.43 -45.68
CA VAL A 56 -11.11 0.06 -46.18
C VAL A 56 -11.83 -0.95 -45.27
N LEU A 57 -11.93 -0.70 -43.96
CA LEU A 57 -12.66 -1.57 -43.03
C LEU A 57 -14.17 -1.64 -43.33
N PHE A 58 -14.71 -0.67 -44.05
CA PHE A 58 -16.13 -0.64 -44.39
C PHE A 58 -16.41 -1.20 -45.80
N ASN A 59 -15.39 -1.70 -46.50
CA ASN A 59 -15.57 -2.35 -47.79
C ASN A 59 -16.18 -3.75 -47.63
N THR A 60 -17.12 -4.12 -48.51
CA THR A 60 -17.87 -5.37 -48.45
C THR A 60 -17.03 -6.59 -48.85
N GLN A 61 -15.91 -6.40 -49.55
CA GLN A 61 -15.03 -7.49 -49.97
C GLN A 61 -13.94 -7.80 -48.92
N PRO A 62 -13.93 -9.02 -48.32
CA PRO A 62 -13.05 -9.34 -47.21
C PRO A 62 -11.56 -9.47 -47.61
N LYS A 63 -11.25 -9.91 -48.84
CA LYS A 63 -9.86 -10.10 -49.29
C LYS A 63 -9.13 -8.78 -49.57
N SER A 64 -9.77 -7.83 -50.25
CA SER A 64 -9.20 -6.49 -50.48
C SER A 64 -9.11 -5.68 -49.19
N ARG A 65 -9.99 -5.98 -48.21
CA ARG A 65 -10.01 -5.34 -46.89
C ARG A 65 -8.73 -5.58 -46.10
N LEU A 66 -8.22 -6.80 -46.00
CA LEU A 66 -7.02 -7.10 -45.22
C LEU A 66 -5.77 -6.42 -45.80
N THR A 67 -5.55 -6.50 -47.11
CA THR A 67 -4.39 -5.88 -47.77
C THR A 67 -4.40 -4.36 -47.60
N GLY A 68 -5.57 -3.72 -47.74
CA GLY A 68 -5.67 -2.28 -47.53
C GLY A 68 -5.52 -1.87 -46.07
N VAL A 69 -5.96 -2.69 -45.10
CA VAL A 69 -5.67 -2.46 -43.68
C VAL A 69 -4.16 -2.55 -43.40
N ILE A 70 -3.48 -3.57 -43.91
CA ILE A 70 -2.03 -3.72 -43.77
C ILE A 70 -1.31 -2.52 -44.39
N HIS A 71 -1.72 -2.08 -45.57
CA HIS A 71 -1.13 -0.90 -46.21
C HIS A 71 -1.32 0.37 -45.37
N HIS A 72 -2.52 0.57 -44.82
CA HIS A 72 -2.79 1.70 -43.93
C HIS A 72 -1.96 1.64 -42.64
N LEU A 73 -1.86 0.46 -42.00
CA LEU A 73 -1.03 0.27 -40.80
C LEU A 73 0.45 0.59 -41.07
N LYS A 74 0.95 0.30 -42.28
CA LYS A 74 2.32 0.68 -42.69
C LYS A 74 2.52 2.17 -42.92
N GLN A 75 1.44 2.93 -43.15
CA GLN A 75 1.51 4.39 -43.32
C GLN A 75 1.47 5.14 -41.99
N LEU A 76 1.02 4.49 -40.90
CA LEU A 76 1.04 5.08 -39.57
C LEU A 76 2.49 5.26 -39.13
N ASN A 77 2.81 6.44 -38.60
CA ASN A 77 4.08 6.66 -37.94
C ASN A 77 4.17 5.71 -36.73
N SER A 78 5.32 5.04 -36.55
CA SER A 78 5.55 4.09 -35.46
C SER A 78 5.18 4.66 -34.08
N PHE A 79 5.33 5.97 -33.89
CA PHE A 79 5.07 6.65 -32.62
C PHE A 79 3.68 7.28 -32.51
N HIS A 80 2.82 7.17 -33.54
CA HIS A 80 1.50 7.83 -33.53
C HIS A 80 0.54 7.22 -32.50
N LEU A 81 0.70 5.92 -32.21
CA LEU A 81 -0.09 5.17 -31.25
C LEU A 81 0.58 5.02 -29.88
N ASP A 82 1.76 5.61 -29.69
CA ASP A 82 2.52 5.53 -28.44
C ASP A 82 1.97 6.49 -27.37
N ARG A 83 0.96 7.28 -27.71
CA ARG A 83 0.25 8.13 -26.76
C ARG A 83 -0.56 7.27 -25.78
N PRO A 84 -0.37 7.44 -24.46
CA PRO A 84 -1.05 6.60 -23.48
C PRO A 84 -2.58 6.72 -23.52
N GLU A 85 -3.10 7.86 -23.99
CA GLU A 85 -4.53 8.10 -24.16
C GLU A 85 -5.15 7.14 -25.18
N VAL A 86 -4.39 6.65 -26.16
CA VAL A 86 -4.84 5.62 -27.13
C VAL A 86 -5.15 4.31 -26.42
N ALA A 87 -4.44 4.01 -25.33
CA ALA A 87 -4.71 2.86 -24.47
C ALA A 87 -5.71 3.17 -23.34
N LEU A 88 -6.38 4.33 -23.40
CA LEU A 88 -7.27 4.85 -22.35
C LEU A 88 -6.55 5.08 -21.01
N LEU A 89 -5.23 5.28 -21.06
CA LEU A 89 -4.42 5.64 -19.91
C LEU A 89 -4.26 7.15 -19.84
N ASN A 90 -4.11 7.66 -18.63
CA ASN A 90 -3.84 9.07 -18.43
C ASN A 90 -2.39 9.39 -18.78
N ALA A 91 -2.23 10.53 -19.42
CA ALA A 91 -0.96 11.15 -19.75
C ALA A 91 -0.19 11.53 -18.47
N THR A 92 0.56 10.58 -17.94
CA THR A 92 1.44 10.76 -16.79
C THR A 92 2.89 10.51 -17.22
N ASN A 93 3.87 10.88 -16.40
CA ASN A 93 5.27 10.60 -16.76
C ASN A 93 5.53 9.09 -16.86
N GLU A 94 4.82 8.30 -16.05
CA GLU A 94 4.91 6.84 -16.08
C GLU A 94 4.50 6.29 -17.45
N THR A 95 3.42 6.84 -18.00
CA THR A 95 2.82 6.33 -19.24
C THR A 95 3.44 6.93 -20.49
N TYR A 96 3.99 8.16 -20.41
CA TYR A 96 4.63 8.81 -21.57
C TYR A 96 6.03 8.29 -21.86
N LEU A 97 6.75 7.91 -20.82
CA LEU A 97 8.14 7.57 -20.97
C LEU A 97 8.37 6.08 -20.72
N GLY A 98 7.64 5.45 -19.79
CA GLY A 98 8.07 4.16 -19.23
C GLY A 98 9.50 4.19 -18.66
N ASP A 99 10.17 5.34 -18.74
CA ASP A 99 11.59 5.54 -18.56
C ASP A 99 11.89 5.44 -17.10
N ASP A 100 11.05 5.92 -16.19
CA ASP A 100 11.39 5.80 -14.77
C ASP A 100 11.49 4.32 -14.36
N GLN A 101 10.55 3.46 -14.77
CA GLN A 101 10.65 2.03 -14.46
C GLN A 101 11.69 1.34 -15.34
N TYR A 102 11.79 1.67 -16.63
CA TYR A 102 12.77 1.09 -17.53
C TYR A 102 14.19 1.52 -17.16
N ILE A 103 14.48 2.82 -17.06
CA ILE A 103 15.73 3.40 -16.56
C ILE A 103 16.01 2.92 -15.14
N CYS A 104 15.11 3.01 -14.16
CA CYS A 104 15.44 2.53 -12.81
C CYS A 104 15.68 1.01 -12.79
N SER A 105 14.95 0.21 -13.56
CA SER A 105 15.20 -1.24 -13.64
C SER A 105 16.50 -1.54 -14.37
N ARG A 106 16.81 -0.84 -15.47
CA ARG A 106 18.06 -0.99 -16.23
C ARG A 106 19.26 -0.47 -15.46
N LEU A 107 19.15 0.67 -14.80
CA LEU A 107 20.16 1.20 -13.89
C LEU A 107 20.33 0.28 -12.69
N SER A 108 19.26 -0.23 -12.10
CA SER A 108 19.38 -1.20 -11.00
C SER A 108 20.08 -2.47 -11.47
N TRP A 109 19.69 -2.99 -12.63
CA TRP A 109 20.33 -4.14 -13.27
C TRP A 109 21.79 -3.88 -13.62
N LEU A 110 22.12 -2.69 -14.13
CA LEU A 110 23.48 -2.25 -14.40
C LEU A 110 24.27 -2.11 -13.11
N LEU A 111 23.69 -1.57 -12.04
CA LEU A 111 24.32 -1.47 -10.72
C LEU A 111 24.54 -2.85 -10.08
N ASP A 112 23.65 -3.81 -10.36
CA ASP A 112 23.73 -5.18 -9.85
C ASP A 112 24.73 -6.03 -10.65
N ARG A 113 25.04 -5.65 -11.89
CA ARG A 113 25.97 -6.34 -12.80
C ARG A 113 27.26 -5.60 -13.08
N ALA A 114 27.35 -4.33 -12.70
CA ALA A 114 28.58 -3.59 -12.74
C ALA A 114 29.58 -4.38 -11.89
N PRO A 115 30.74 -4.75 -12.45
CA PRO A 115 31.75 -5.42 -11.65
C PRO A 115 32.04 -4.55 -10.44
N ASP A 116 32.23 -5.17 -9.27
CA ASP A 116 32.71 -4.52 -8.04
C ASP A 116 34.19 -4.09 -8.20
N SER A 117 34.54 -3.57 -9.38
CA SER A 117 35.88 -3.15 -9.74
C SER A 117 36.18 -1.84 -9.03
N ALA A 118 37.24 -1.86 -8.22
CA ALA A 118 37.89 -0.66 -7.68
C ALA A 118 38.35 0.34 -8.76
N SER A 119 38.23 0.01 -10.05
CA SER A 119 38.78 0.77 -11.16
C SER A 119 37.93 1.89 -11.77
N LEU A 120 36.64 1.98 -11.43
CA LEU A 120 35.83 3.13 -11.89
C LEU A 120 36.08 4.39 -11.04
N SER A 121 36.62 4.25 -9.82
CA SER A 121 37.02 5.37 -8.96
C SER A 121 38.16 6.22 -9.52
N HIS A 122 38.93 5.71 -10.49
CA HIS A 122 40.05 6.47 -11.07
C HIS A 122 39.60 7.57 -12.04
N VAL A 123 38.43 7.42 -12.67
CA VAL A 123 37.98 8.29 -13.76
C VAL A 123 37.17 9.49 -13.25
N LEU A 124 36.67 9.45 -12.01
CA LEU A 124 35.98 10.57 -11.36
C LEU A 124 36.83 11.29 -10.30
N THR A 125 38.16 11.12 -10.33
CA THR A 125 39.01 12.13 -9.70
C THR A 125 38.91 13.41 -10.52
N LEU A 126 37.96 14.28 -10.13
CA LEU A 126 38.04 15.70 -10.43
C LEU A 126 39.45 16.15 -10.06
N ASN A 127 40.25 16.39 -11.09
CA ASN A 127 41.64 16.78 -11.00
C ASN A 127 41.69 18.15 -10.31
N ARG A 128 41.66 18.16 -8.98
CA ARG A 128 41.63 19.36 -8.14
C ARG A 128 43.05 19.90 -7.86
N SER A 129 44.05 19.38 -8.54
CA SER A 129 45.42 19.89 -8.51
C SER A 129 45.77 20.54 -9.85
N ASN A 130 45.70 21.88 -9.84
CA ASN A 130 46.28 22.86 -10.78
C ASN A 130 45.26 23.79 -11.43
N VAL A 131 44.55 24.57 -10.60
CA VAL A 131 44.08 25.90 -11.00
C VAL A 131 45.09 26.92 -10.48
N ARG A 132 46.14 27.11 -11.27
CA ARG A 132 46.75 28.44 -11.44
C ARG A 132 46.70 28.75 -12.93
N ASP A 133 46.20 29.94 -13.19
CA ASP A 133 46.19 30.69 -14.44
C ASP A 133 44.96 30.53 -15.38
N ASN A 134 44.47 31.72 -15.77
CA ASN A 134 43.21 32.04 -16.42
C ASN A 134 43.07 31.47 -17.85
N GLN A 135 42.52 30.26 -17.99
CA GLN A 135 41.88 29.85 -19.24
C GLN A 135 40.57 29.07 -18.99
N PRO A 136 39.52 29.29 -19.80
CA PRO A 136 38.32 28.46 -19.74
C PRO A 136 38.63 27.05 -20.28
N PRO A 137 38.17 25.97 -19.63
CA PRO A 137 38.46 24.62 -20.08
C PRO A 137 37.65 24.28 -21.34
N ASN A 138 38.35 24.04 -22.45
CA ASN A 138 37.79 23.31 -23.58
C ASN A 138 37.72 21.83 -23.21
N ILE A 139 36.50 21.31 -23.03
CA ILE A 139 36.26 19.88 -22.81
C ILE A 139 36.20 19.21 -24.18
N THR A 140 37.30 18.58 -24.60
CA THR A 140 37.32 17.71 -25.78
C THR A 140 37.25 16.25 -25.30
N LEU A 141 36.09 15.61 -25.45
CA LEU A 141 35.94 14.17 -25.18
C LEU A 141 36.57 13.37 -26.32
N HIS A 142 37.76 12.82 -26.10
CA HIS A 142 38.33 11.79 -26.97
C HIS A 142 37.71 10.43 -26.63
N LEU A 143 36.66 10.05 -27.36
CA LEU A 143 36.20 8.66 -27.44
C LEU A 143 37.22 7.85 -28.27
N SER A 144 38.18 7.22 -27.61
CA SER A 144 39.00 6.20 -28.27
C SER A 144 38.16 4.94 -28.48
N GLN A 145 37.73 4.73 -29.71
CA GLN A 145 37.14 3.47 -30.17
C GLN A 145 38.24 2.40 -30.22
N THR A 146 38.25 1.48 -29.26
CA THR A 146 38.90 0.17 -29.43
C THR A 146 37.83 -0.90 -29.37
N LEU A 147 37.32 -1.24 -30.56
CA LEU A 147 36.56 -2.46 -30.82
C LEU A 147 37.52 -3.66 -30.70
N PHE A 148 37.22 -4.60 -29.82
CA PHE A 148 37.76 -5.96 -29.92
C PHE A 148 36.61 -6.93 -30.26
N PRO A 149 36.76 -7.79 -31.27
CA PRO A 149 35.80 -8.85 -31.54
C PRO A 149 36.06 -10.03 -30.60
N VAL A 150 35.00 -10.51 -29.95
CA VAL A 150 35.02 -11.78 -29.22
C VAL A 150 35.07 -12.93 -30.24
N SER A 151 36.16 -13.69 -30.25
CA SER A 151 36.24 -14.98 -30.92
C SER A 151 36.29 -16.09 -29.86
N LEU A 152 35.32 -17.01 -29.94
CA LEU A 152 35.34 -18.28 -29.22
C LEU A 152 36.42 -19.19 -29.83
N ALA A 153 37.39 -19.65 -29.04
CA ALA A 153 37.86 -21.05 -29.06
C ALA A 153 38.95 -21.36 -28.01
N SER A 154 38.78 -22.55 -27.40
CA SER A 154 39.79 -23.49 -26.91
C SER A 154 40.45 -23.31 -25.52
N ASN A 155 40.05 -24.23 -24.64
CA ASN A 155 40.86 -25.11 -23.77
C ASN A 155 42.33 -24.72 -23.48
N HIS A 156 42.60 -24.30 -22.24
CA HIS A 156 43.69 -24.82 -21.40
C HIS A 156 43.46 -24.41 -19.92
N PRO A 157 43.91 -25.21 -18.93
CA PRO A 157 43.67 -24.96 -17.51
C PRO A 157 44.66 -23.93 -16.97
N MET A 158 44.18 -22.87 -16.33
CA MET A 158 45.04 -21.90 -15.65
C MET A 158 45.51 -22.43 -14.29
N VAL A 159 46.83 -22.36 -14.14
CA VAL A 159 47.64 -22.59 -12.95
C VAL A 159 47.32 -21.52 -11.89
N PHE A 160 47.02 -21.96 -10.67
CA PHE A 160 46.90 -21.08 -9.51
C PHE A 160 48.28 -20.53 -9.10
N ALA A 161 48.42 -19.22 -9.08
CA ALA A 161 49.52 -18.54 -8.40
C ALA A 161 49.16 -18.37 -6.91
N HIS A 162 49.80 -19.18 -6.07
CA HIS A 162 49.82 -19.03 -4.62
C HIS A 162 50.67 -17.81 -4.22
N GLY A 163 50.20 -17.03 -3.25
CA GLY A 163 50.98 -15.92 -2.72
C GLY A 163 50.40 -15.20 -1.49
N ILE A 164 49.78 -15.90 -0.53
CA ILE A 164 49.64 -15.39 0.85
C ILE A 164 49.89 -16.56 1.81
N VAL A 165 50.99 -16.45 2.55
CA VAL A 165 51.38 -17.38 3.62
C VAL A 165 50.60 -16.99 4.88
N GLY A 166 49.55 -17.74 5.19
CA GLY A 166 48.87 -17.75 6.48
C GLY A 166 48.52 -19.21 6.81
N GLY A 167 49.08 -19.75 7.89
CA GLY A 167 49.01 -21.18 8.20
C GLY A 167 47.57 -21.70 8.39
N PRO A 168 47.27 -22.95 8.00
CA PRO A 168 45.94 -23.52 8.15
C PRO A 168 45.67 -23.84 9.62
N VAL A 169 44.71 -23.16 10.24
CA VAL A 169 44.10 -23.62 11.49
C VAL A 169 43.28 -24.87 11.16
N CYS A 170 43.82 -26.02 11.52
CA CYS A 170 43.23 -27.33 11.27
C CYS A 170 42.05 -27.54 12.24
N LEU A 171 40.86 -27.07 11.88
CA LEU A 171 39.64 -27.39 12.62
C LEU A 171 39.17 -28.81 12.23
N GLN A 172 39.47 -29.80 13.07
CA GLN A 172 38.94 -31.15 12.94
C GLN A 172 37.44 -31.17 13.27
N GLY A 173 36.62 -31.72 12.36
CA GLY A 173 35.16 -31.85 12.47
C GLY A 173 34.45 -31.34 11.21
N SER A 174 33.53 -32.12 10.64
CA SER A 174 32.77 -31.74 9.44
C SER A 174 31.92 -30.47 9.63
N GLN A 175 31.42 -30.22 10.85
CA GLN A 175 30.73 -28.99 11.21
C GLN A 175 31.66 -27.76 11.20
N ASN A 176 32.92 -27.94 11.60
CA ASN A 176 33.89 -26.85 11.64
C ASN A 176 34.40 -26.45 10.25
N ARG A 177 34.35 -27.36 9.26
CA ARG A 177 34.67 -27.03 7.86
C ARG A 177 33.61 -26.15 7.21
N ALA A 178 32.33 -26.44 7.45
CA ALA A 178 31.23 -25.62 6.94
C ALA A 178 31.25 -24.22 7.57
N LEU A 179 31.50 -24.14 8.88
CA LEU A 179 31.64 -22.89 9.60
C LEU A 179 32.87 -22.11 9.10
N GLY A 180 34.03 -22.76 8.95
CA GLY A 180 35.25 -22.15 8.42
C GLY A 180 35.09 -21.60 6.99
N ALA A 181 34.39 -22.33 6.12
CA ALA A 181 34.10 -21.86 4.75
C ALA A 181 33.14 -20.66 4.75
N GLN A 182 32.13 -20.65 5.61
CA GLN A 182 31.21 -19.52 5.77
C GLN A 182 31.93 -18.28 6.31
N LEU A 183 32.88 -18.43 7.23
CA LEU A 183 33.67 -17.33 7.76
C LEU A 183 34.59 -16.71 6.73
N LEU A 184 35.28 -17.54 5.95
CA LEU A 184 36.09 -17.07 4.83
C LEU A 184 35.23 -16.38 3.78
N ALA A 185 34.06 -16.92 3.45
CA ALA A 185 33.13 -16.27 2.53
C ALA A 185 32.65 -14.91 3.05
N ASN A 186 32.17 -14.84 4.30
CA ASN A 186 31.68 -13.60 4.91
C ASN A 186 32.77 -12.53 5.03
N SER A 187 33.97 -12.91 5.46
CA SER A 187 35.11 -11.98 5.58
C SER A 187 35.60 -11.48 4.22
N VAL A 188 35.73 -12.36 3.22
CA VAL A 188 36.09 -11.96 1.86
C VAL A 188 35.04 -11.03 1.27
N THR A 189 33.75 -11.35 1.40
CA THR A 189 32.68 -10.48 0.89
C THR A 189 32.63 -9.13 1.60
N LEU A 190 32.84 -9.08 2.92
CA LEU A 190 32.84 -7.82 3.65
C LEU A 190 34.06 -6.96 3.28
N CYS A 191 35.26 -7.55 3.22
CA CYS A 191 36.46 -6.90 2.70
C CYS A 191 36.31 -6.40 1.26
N GLU A 192 35.68 -7.17 0.36
CA GLU A 192 35.43 -6.75 -1.02
C GLU A 192 34.46 -5.57 -1.08
N LEU A 193 33.43 -5.57 -0.22
CA LEU A 193 32.46 -4.48 -0.11
C LEU A 193 33.07 -3.20 0.48
N THR A 194 34.00 -3.30 1.44
CA THR A 194 34.63 -2.15 2.11
C THR A 194 35.82 -1.58 1.33
N ASN A 195 36.63 -2.42 0.68
CA ASN A 195 37.84 -1.97 -0.02
C ASN A 195 37.57 -1.27 -1.37
N GLY A 196 36.40 -1.48 -1.98
CA GLY A 196 36.07 -0.95 -3.31
C GLY A 196 35.44 0.46 -3.33
N ARG A 197 34.91 0.97 -2.22
CA ARG A 197 34.20 2.27 -2.16
C ARG A 197 34.70 3.15 -1.02
N ARG A 198 35.62 4.07 -1.32
CA ARG A 198 36.14 5.07 -0.36
C ARG A 198 35.15 6.20 -0.01
N GLU A 199 33.99 6.29 -0.65
CA GLU A 199 33.10 7.47 -0.51
C GLU A 199 31.98 7.35 0.54
N VAL A 200 31.62 6.13 0.98
CA VAL A 200 30.66 5.95 2.09
C VAL A 200 31.17 4.85 2.99
N ASP A 201 31.68 5.22 4.15
CA ASP A 201 32.06 4.28 5.18
C ASP A 201 30.79 3.53 5.65
N LEU A 202 30.73 2.22 5.37
CA LEU A 202 29.62 1.36 5.78
C LEU A 202 29.42 1.43 7.29
N LEU A 203 30.50 1.61 8.07
CA LEU A 203 30.45 1.81 9.51
C LEU A 203 29.66 3.09 9.83
N GLU A 204 30.02 4.21 9.21
CA GLU A 204 29.34 5.50 9.40
C GLU A 204 27.87 5.41 8.97
N LEU A 205 27.57 4.81 7.81
CA LEU A 205 26.20 4.63 7.33
C LEU A 205 25.37 3.79 8.32
N CYS A 206 25.91 2.66 8.80
CA CYS A 206 25.22 1.83 9.79
C CYS A 206 24.95 2.61 11.08
N GLN A 207 25.92 3.40 11.56
CA GLN A 207 25.76 4.26 12.74
C GLN A 207 24.71 5.36 12.52
N GLN A 208 24.72 6.02 11.35
CA GLN A 208 23.74 7.04 10.99
C GLN A 208 22.31 6.45 10.90
N ILE A 209 22.15 5.26 10.34
CA ILE A 209 20.85 4.57 10.30
C ILE A 209 20.42 4.21 11.72
N LEU A 210 21.31 3.58 12.50
CA LEU A 210 21.03 3.11 13.85
C LEU A 210 20.58 4.25 14.79
N THR A 211 21.22 5.41 14.68
CA THR A 211 20.90 6.62 15.48
C THR A 211 19.58 7.27 15.09
N ARG A 212 19.15 7.15 13.82
CA ARG A 212 17.91 7.73 13.30
C ARG A 212 16.69 6.81 13.39
N LEU A 213 16.89 5.50 13.58
CA LEU A 213 15.79 4.58 13.80
C LEU A 213 15.07 4.92 15.12
N PRO A 214 13.73 4.80 15.18
CA PRO A 214 12.98 5.06 16.40
C PRO A 214 13.46 4.10 17.47
N LYS A 215 13.89 4.59 18.64
CA LYS A 215 14.39 3.73 19.74
C LYS A 215 13.34 2.65 20.03
N PRO A 216 13.71 1.51 20.63
CA PRO A 216 12.74 0.54 21.10
C PRO A 216 12.37 0.81 22.57
N PRO A 217 11.51 1.78 22.93
CA PRO A 217 10.84 1.80 24.23
C PRO A 217 9.42 1.21 24.13
N LEU A 218 9.07 0.59 23.00
CA LEU A 218 7.77 -0.03 22.79
C LEU A 218 7.49 -1.15 23.79
N ALA A 219 8.50 -1.80 24.38
CA ALA A 219 8.28 -2.86 25.38
C ALA A 219 7.47 -2.39 26.60
N SER A 220 7.75 -1.19 27.12
CA SER A 220 7.01 -0.62 28.26
C SER A 220 5.56 -0.28 27.88
N LEU A 221 5.36 0.23 26.67
CA LEU A 221 4.05 0.55 26.12
C LEU A 221 3.26 -0.72 25.81
N ILE A 222 3.90 -1.74 25.24
CA ILE A 222 3.37 -3.08 24.99
C ILE A 222 2.91 -3.70 26.31
N ALA A 223 3.74 -3.66 27.36
CA ALA A 223 3.37 -4.16 28.68
C ALA A 223 2.14 -3.41 29.24
N SER A 224 2.12 -2.08 29.14
CA SER A 224 0.98 -1.27 29.59
C SER A 224 -0.30 -1.58 28.82
N VAL A 225 -0.24 -1.69 27.48
CA VAL A 225 -1.40 -2.02 26.64
C VAL A 225 -1.86 -3.45 26.89
N TRP A 226 -0.93 -4.37 27.08
CA TRP A 226 -1.22 -5.77 27.43
C TRP A 226 -1.96 -5.86 28.76
N GLU A 227 -1.43 -5.24 29.82
CA GLU A 227 -2.06 -5.22 31.14
C GLU A 227 -3.46 -4.62 31.09
N GLN A 228 -3.63 -3.49 30.38
CA GLN A 228 -4.94 -2.88 30.19
C GLN A 228 -5.91 -3.82 29.45
N THR A 229 -5.44 -4.51 28.41
CA THR A 229 -6.25 -5.46 27.64
C THR A 229 -6.67 -6.66 28.49
N GLN A 230 -5.77 -7.19 29.32
CA GLN A 230 -6.08 -8.28 30.25
C GLN A 230 -7.11 -7.85 31.29
N GLN A 231 -6.93 -6.68 31.90
CA GLN A 231 -7.88 -6.13 32.87
C GLN A 231 -9.28 -5.94 32.27
N ASN A 232 -9.37 -5.44 31.03
CA ASN A 232 -10.65 -5.27 30.34
C ASN A 232 -11.29 -6.61 30.00
N THR A 233 -10.51 -7.60 29.57
CA THR A 233 -10.98 -8.97 29.29
C THR A 233 -11.52 -9.64 30.55
N SER A 234 -10.83 -9.52 31.68
CA SER A 234 -11.31 -10.06 32.95
C SER A 234 -12.63 -9.41 33.40
N LYS A 235 -12.76 -8.08 33.23
CA LYS A 235 -14.01 -7.36 33.54
C LYS A 235 -15.18 -7.80 32.64
N GLU A 236 -14.94 -7.98 31.35
CA GLU A 236 -15.98 -8.43 30.42
C GLU A 236 -16.43 -9.86 30.70
N ASN A 237 -15.49 -10.76 31.02
CA ASN A 237 -15.81 -12.13 31.41
C ASN A 237 -16.62 -12.17 32.71
N ALA A 238 -16.27 -11.35 33.71
CA ALA A 238 -17.02 -11.24 34.96
C ALA A 238 -18.45 -10.71 34.72
N ASN A 239 -18.61 -9.70 33.86
CA ASN A 239 -19.93 -9.17 33.49
C ASN A 239 -20.78 -10.21 32.74
N SER A 240 -20.17 -10.96 31.81
CA SER A 240 -20.85 -12.02 31.06
C SER A 240 -21.29 -13.17 31.97
N ALA A 241 -20.45 -13.57 32.93
CA ALA A 241 -20.80 -14.57 33.94
C ALA A 241 -21.96 -14.13 34.84
N ASN A 242 -21.99 -12.84 35.25
CA ASN A 242 -23.07 -12.26 36.04
C ASN A 242 -24.41 -12.19 35.29
N LEU A 243 -24.39 -11.94 33.97
CA LEU A 243 -25.59 -11.97 33.13
C LEU A 243 -26.15 -13.39 32.97
N LEU A 244 -25.27 -14.37 32.77
CA LEU A 244 -25.64 -15.78 32.69
C LEU A 244 -26.24 -16.30 34.01
N SER A 245 -25.64 -15.94 35.16
CA SER A 245 -26.18 -16.32 36.48
C SER A 245 -27.53 -15.65 36.76
N SER A 246 -27.70 -14.38 36.38
CA SER A 246 -28.97 -13.65 36.53
C SER A 246 -30.10 -14.23 35.67
N ASN A 247 -29.83 -14.62 34.42
CA ASN A 247 -30.80 -15.27 33.54
C ASN A 247 -31.16 -16.69 34.02
N THR A 248 -30.22 -17.40 34.63
CA THR A 248 -30.46 -18.71 35.25
C THR A 248 -31.37 -18.57 36.48
N ALA A 249 -31.14 -17.57 37.33
CA ALA A 249 -32.00 -17.27 38.48
C ALA A 249 -33.41 -16.81 38.08
N LEU A 250 -33.55 -16.00 37.02
CA LEU A 250 -34.85 -15.57 36.49
C LEU A 250 -35.66 -16.76 35.93
N SER A 251 -34.98 -17.70 35.27
CA SER A 251 -35.58 -18.93 34.74
C SER A 251 -36.03 -19.89 35.84
N GLN A 252 -35.31 -19.93 36.97
CA GLN A 252 -35.70 -20.75 38.13
C GLN A 252 -36.85 -20.13 38.94
N SER A 253 -37.02 -18.80 38.97
CA SER A 253 -38.13 -18.16 39.70
C SER A 253 -39.50 -18.25 39.00
N LYS A 254 -39.54 -18.50 37.67
CA LYS A 254 -40.79 -18.67 36.91
C LYS A 254 -41.45 -20.05 37.07
N ALA A 255 -40.85 -20.97 37.82
CA ALA A 255 -41.33 -22.34 37.99
C ALA A 255 -42.24 -22.55 39.23
N LYS A 256 -42.58 -21.52 40.02
CA LYS A 256 -43.48 -21.69 41.19
C LYS A 256 -44.64 -20.71 41.19
N THR A 257 -45.85 -21.29 41.17
CA THR A 257 -47.18 -20.74 41.51
C THR A 257 -47.77 -19.63 40.61
N ARG A 258 -48.72 -20.01 39.75
CA ARG A 258 -49.79 -19.12 39.23
C ARG A 258 -50.87 -18.94 40.32
N PRO A 259 -51.19 -17.73 40.78
CA PRO A 259 -52.51 -17.42 41.29
C PRO A 259 -53.36 -16.76 40.20
N ARG A 260 -54.58 -17.26 40.01
CA ARG A 260 -55.66 -16.60 39.28
C ARG A 260 -56.10 -15.37 40.09
N VAL A 261 -55.82 -14.15 39.62
CA VAL A 261 -56.52 -12.95 40.08
C VAL A 261 -56.81 -12.04 38.90
N ALA A 262 -58.00 -11.43 38.96
CA ALA A 262 -58.73 -10.72 37.94
C ALA A 262 -58.02 -9.51 37.31
N ILE A 263 -58.41 -9.27 36.07
CA ILE A 263 -58.12 -8.10 35.24
C ILE A 263 -58.73 -6.85 35.89
N ARG A 264 -57.89 -5.90 36.31
CA ARG A 264 -58.27 -4.48 36.39
C ARG A 264 -57.05 -3.61 36.14
N GLY A 265 -57.29 -2.54 35.37
CA GLY A 265 -56.29 -1.86 34.55
C GLY A 265 -55.13 -1.23 35.30
N LEU A 266 -53.94 -1.37 34.72
CA LEU A 266 -52.79 -0.50 34.96
C LEU A 266 -52.08 -0.27 33.62
N GLY A 267 -51.91 1.01 33.28
CA GLY A 267 -51.39 1.46 32.01
C GLY A 267 -49.99 0.90 31.71
N LYS A 268 -49.80 0.52 30.44
CA LYS A 268 -48.52 0.13 29.86
C LYS A 268 -47.55 1.32 29.87
N ARG A 269 -46.93 1.62 31.01
CA ARG A 269 -45.63 2.32 31.02
C ARG A 269 -44.55 1.29 30.68
N ARG A 270 -44.36 1.02 29.39
CA ARG A 270 -43.10 0.45 28.91
C ARG A 270 -42.01 1.43 29.34
N LYS A 271 -41.15 1.03 30.28
CA LYS A 271 -39.89 1.73 30.54
C LYS A 271 -39.18 1.75 29.18
N ARG A 272 -39.15 2.91 28.50
CA ARG A 272 -38.18 3.15 27.45
C ARG A 272 -36.84 2.93 28.12
N VAL A 273 -36.19 1.81 27.83
CA VAL A 273 -34.76 1.66 28.10
C VAL A 273 -34.14 2.87 27.42
N ASP A 274 -33.43 3.69 28.19
CA ASP A 274 -32.83 4.91 27.68
C ASP A 274 -31.66 4.48 26.79
N VAL A 275 -31.96 4.19 25.51
CA VAL A 275 -31.02 3.69 24.49
C VAL A 275 -29.77 4.58 24.43
N ARG A 276 -29.91 5.86 24.80
CA ARG A 276 -28.81 6.82 24.92
C ARG A 276 -27.82 6.48 26.04
N ALA A 277 -28.29 5.99 27.18
CA ALA A 277 -27.42 5.54 28.28
C ALA A 277 -26.69 4.23 27.93
N GLU A 278 -27.34 3.35 27.16
CA GLU A 278 -26.74 2.10 26.68
C GLU A 278 -25.68 2.34 25.58
N LEU A 279 -25.93 3.28 24.67
CA LEU A 279 -24.95 3.75 23.67
C LEU A 279 -23.73 4.43 24.30
N LEU A 280 -23.91 5.18 25.39
CA LEU A 280 -22.79 5.74 26.17
C LEU A 280 -21.98 4.64 26.88
N ASN A 281 -22.61 3.53 27.26
CA ASN A 281 -21.93 2.36 27.81
C ASN A 281 -21.09 1.60 26.76
N TYR A 282 -21.33 1.79 25.45
CA TYR A 282 -20.47 1.21 24.38
C TYR A 282 -19.18 1.98 24.14
N GLN A 283 -19.12 3.24 24.59
CA GLN A 283 -17.84 3.95 24.74
C GLN A 283 -17.08 3.49 25.99
N SER A 284 -17.63 2.53 26.75
CA SER A 284 -16.91 1.92 27.86
C SER A 284 -15.65 1.23 27.33
N PRO A 285 -14.49 1.49 27.95
CA PRO A 285 -13.23 0.85 27.57
C PRO A 285 -13.25 -0.69 27.71
N ASN A 286 -14.30 -1.27 28.28
CA ASN A 286 -14.44 -2.71 28.52
C ASN A 286 -15.34 -3.43 27.50
N SER A 287 -15.74 -2.80 26.39
CA SER A 287 -16.46 -3.54 25.34
C SER A 287 -15.51 -4.48 24.60
N ALA A 288 -15.95 -5.68 24.20
CA ALA A 288 -15.10 -6.54 23.38
C ALA A 288 -14.63 -5.89 22.05
N ALA A 289 -15.25 -4.80 21.59
CA ALA A 289 -14.78 -4.06 20.42
C ALA A 289 -13.53 -3.23 20.79
N ALA A 290 -13.54 -2.60 21.96
CA ALA A 290 -12.36 -1.98 22.53
C ALA A 290 -11.25 -3.00 22.80
N ILE A 291 -11.57 -4.20 23.27
CA ILE A 291 -10.59 -5.28 23.46
C ILE A 291 -9.99 -5.73 22.12
N ALA A 292 -10.82 -5.96 21.10
CA ALA A 292 -10.35 -6.32 19.76
C ALA A 292 -9.43 -5.24 19.18
N PHE A 293 -9.79 -3.97 19.36
CA PHE A 293 -8.95 -2.85 18.93
C PHE A 293 -7.63 -2.79 19.69
N SER A 294 -7.63 -2.94 21.02
CA SER A 294 -6.39 -2.97 21.81
C SER A 294 -5.49 -4.14 21.44
N ARG A 295 -6.07 -5.31 21.15
CA ARG A 295 -5.36 -6.47 20.63
C ARG A 295 -4.69 -6.16 19.29
N PHE A 296 -5.43 -5.55 18.36
CA PHE A 296 -4.88 -5.08 17.10
C PHE A 296 -3.68 -4.13 17.31
N VAL A 297 -3.81 -3.12 18.17
CA VAL A 297 -2.71 -2.17 18.47
C VAL A 297 -1.50 -2.88 19.05
N LEU A 298 -1.72 -3.85 19.93
CA LEU A 298 -0.65 -4.66 20.52
C LEU A 298 0.08 -5.48 19.45
N ASP A 299 -0.65 -6.18 18.59
CA ASP A 299 -0.07 -7.03 17.54
C ASP A 299 0.79 -6.15 16.60
N GLU A 300 0.29 -4.97 16.20
CA GLU A 300 1.04 -3.98 15.41
C GLU A 300 2.32 -3.48 16.11
N LEU A 301 2.24 -3.19 17.41
CA LEU A 301 3.39 -2.77 18.20
C LEU A 301 4.44 -3.87 18.34
N MET A 302 4.00 -5.12 18.52
CA MET A 302 4.90 -6.28 18.63
C MET A 302 5.68 -6.49 17.33
N VAL A 303 4.99 -6.44 16.18
CA VAL A 303 5.62 -6.55 14.85
C VAL A 303 6.65 -5.47 14.64
N LEU A 304 6.30 -4.21 14.93
CA LEU A 304 7.23 -3.10 14.76
C LEU A 304 8.44 -3.26 15.71
N ASN A 305 8.20 -3.62 16.97
CA ASN A 305 9.26 -3.79 17.96
C ASN A 305 10.21 -4.94 17.60
N GLU A 306 9.67 -6.10 17.21
CA GLU A 306 10.45 -7.25 16.76
C GLU A 306 11.32 -6.87 15.55
N THR A 307 10.71 -6.26 14.54
CA THR A 307 11.40 -5.83 13.32
C THR A 307 12.52 -4.83 13.63
N LEU A 308 12.24 -3.80 14.43
CA LEU A 308 13.25 -2.82 14.83
C LEU A 308 14.38 -3.46 15.65
N THR A 309 14.08 -4.43 16.50
CA THR A 309 15.08 -5.15 17.29
C THR A 309 15.99 -6.00 16.39
N GLN A 310 15.43 -6.69 15.41
CA GLN A 310 16.19 -7.46 14.42
C GLN A 310 17.11 -6.55 13.58
N ILE A 311 16.58 -5.44 13.06
CA ILE A 311 17.33 -4.47 12.25
C ILE A 311 18.48 -3.86 13.06
N ARG A 312 18.23 -3.45 14.31
CA ARG A 312 19.27 -2.93 15.20
C ARG A 312 20.35 -3.94 15.49
N SER A 313 19.97 -5.17 15.77
CA SER A 313 20.92 -6.25 16.05
C SER A 313 21.79 -6.53 14.82
N SER A 314 21.20 -6.52 13.62
CA SER A 314 21.92 -6.64 12.34
C SER A 314 22.91 -5.49 12.14
N LEU A 315 22.46 -4.24 12.30
CA LEU A 315 23.32 -3.06 12.22
C LEU A 315 24.45 -3.09 13.24
N GLN A 316 24.20 -3.50 14.48
CA GLN A 316 25.23 -3.57 15.53
C GLN A 316 26.29 -4.62 15.22
N ARG A 317 25.89 -5.80 14.71
CA ARG A 317 26.84 -6.83 14.26
C ARG A 317 27.71 -6.32 13.10
N LEU A 318 27.10 -5.63 12.13
CA LEU A 318 27.84 -5.01 11.02
C LEU A 318 28.82 -3.94 11.50
N ILE A 319 28.40 -3.06 12.42
CA ILE A 319 29.26 -2.04 13.05
C ILE A 319 30.46 -2.69 13.74
N ASN A 320 30.21 -3.73 14.55
CA ASN A 320 31.26 -4.43 15.28
C ASN A 320 32.25 -5.12 14.32
N ALA A 321 31.75 -5.71 13.23
CA ALA A 321 32.58 -6.34 12.21
C ALA A 321 33.46 -5.31 11.46
N CYS A 322 32.90 -4.17 11.05
CA CYS A 322 33.63 -3.13 10.32
C CYS A 322 34.69 -2.43 11.20
N ALA A 323 34.37 -2.16 12.47
CA ALA A 323 35.29 -1.48 13.39
C ALA A 323 36.58 -2.29 13.68
N LEU A 324 36.53 -3.61 13.51
CA LEU A 324 37.69 -4.48 13.69
C LEU A 324 38.66 -4.41 12.50
N GLU A 325 38.18 -4.13 11.29
CA GLU A 325 39.03 -3.98 10.11
C GLU A 325 39.89 -2.72 10.19
N SER A 326 39.32 -1.59 10.65
CA SER A 326 40.02 -0.31 10.76
C SER A 326 41.21 -0.31 11.73
N CYS A 327 41.23 -1.21 12.73
CA CYS A 327 42.29 -1.26 13.75
C CYS A 327 43.55 -2.01 13.29
N ASN A 328 43.49 -2.75 12.17
CA ASN A 328 44.59 -3.63 11.76
C ASN A 328 45.65 -2.96 10.86
N GLU A 329 45.38 -1.78 10.29
CA GLU A 329 46.31 -1.15 9.34
C GLU A 329 47.42 -0.32 10.00
N GLU A 330 47.18 0.33 11.15
CA GLU A 330 48.19 1.21 11.77
C GLU A 330 49.17 0.47 12.72
N ASP A 331 48.77 -0.65 13.33
CA ASP A 331 49.60 -1.37 14.32
C ASP A 331 50.41 -2.55 13.76
N ALA A 332 50.28 -2.85 12.47
CA ALA A 332 50.92 -4.00 11.82
C ALA A 332 52.46 -3.89 11.69
N LEU A 333 53.07 -2.75 12.02
CA LEU A 333 54.53 -2.58 12.01
C LEU A 333 55.23 -2.77 13.38
N GLY A 334 54.50 -2.97 14.49
CA GLY A 334 55.10 -2.85 15.83
C GLY A 334 55.11 -4.08 16.75
N SER A 335 54.03 -4.87 16.83
CA SER A 335 53.88 -5.81 17.96
C SER A 335 53.05 -7.07 17.65
N ASN A 336 53.73 -8.11 17.19
CA ASN A 336 53.18 -9.46 16.97
C ASN A 336 52.86 -10.19 18.29
N LYS A 337 51.70 -9.93 18.93
CA LYS A 337 50.96 -10.90 19.80
C LYS A 337 49.89 -10.18 20.64
N ARG A 338 48.62 -10.21 20.23
CA ARG A 338 47.43 -10.54 21.09
C ARG A 338 46.05 -10.21 20.51
N ILE A 339 45.92 -9.54 19.36
CA ILE A 339 44.61 -9.03 18.90
C ILE A 339 43.73 -10.08 18.18
N VAL A 340 44.28 -11.24 17.81
CA VAL A 340 43.60 -12.23 16.94
C VAL A 340 42.37 -12.91 17.60
N GLY A 341 42.26 -12.94 18.93
CA GLY A 341 41.20 -13.68 19.63
C GLY A 341 39.81 -13.03 19.61
N GLY A 342 39.73 -11.70 19.77
CA GLY A 342 38.45 -10.97 19.82
C GLY A 342 37.91 -10.58 18.44
N SER A 343 38.79 -10.49 17.44
CA SER A 343 38.42 -10.06 16.09
C SER A 343 37.65 -11.12 15.30
N LEU A 344 37.88 -12.41 15.58
CA LEU A 344 37.23 -13.49 14.83
C LEU A 344 35.78 -13.72 15.27
N THR A 345 35.44 -13.44 16.54
CA THR A 345 34.13 -13.77 17.10
C THR A 345 33.03 -12.86 16.54
N ALA A 346 33.30 -11.57 16.30
CA ALA A 346 32.32 -10.66 15.72
C ALA A 346 31.97 -11.01 14.26
N ILE A 347 32.97 -11.43 13.47
CA ILE A 347 32.75 -11.91 12.08
C ILE A 347 32.00 -13.25 12.11
N GLN A 348 32.24 -14.09 13.13
CA GLN A 348 31.50 -15.35 13.34
C GLN A 348 30.01 -15.16 13.64
N GLU A 349 29.64 -14.04 14.24
CA GLU A 349 28.25 -13.72 14.55
C GLU A 349 27.45 -13.21 13.33
N LEU A 350 28.11 -12.89 12.20
CA LEU A 350 27.43 -12.42 11.00
C LEU A 350 26.60 -13.54 10.35
N THR A 351 25.31 -13.26 10.20
CA THR A 351 24.38 -14.12 9.47
C THR A 351 24.42 -13.82 7.98
N GLY A 352 23.94 -14.76 7.15
CA GLY A 352 23.79 -14.50 5.70
C GLY A 352 22.85 -13.32 5.39
N ALA A 353 21.89 -13.03 6.27
CA ALA A 353 21.02 -11.86 6.17
C ALA A 353 21.80 -10.56 6.42
N ASP A 354 22.74 -10.55 7.37
CA ASP A 354 23.59 -9.37 7.64
C ASP A 354 24.46 -9.02 6.44
N VAL A 355 25.04 -10.03 5.77
CA VAL A 355 25.85 -9.83 4.55
C VAL A 355 24.99 -9.27 3.40
N LYS A 356 23.77 -9.79 3.20
CA LYS A 356 22.82 -9.26 2.21
C LYS A 356 22.39 -7.83 2.53
N ALA A 357 22.22 -7.52 3.81
CA ALA A 357 21.90 -6.17 4.28
C ALA A 357 23.05 -5.22 3.98
N ALA A 358 24.29 -5.58 4.35
CA ALA A 358 25.49 -4.80 4.01
C ALA A 358 25.60 -4.53 2.51
N ALA A 359 25.44 -5.57 1.68
CA ALA A 359 25.48 -5.43 0.22
C ALA A 359 24.36 -4.53 -0.34
N SER A 360 23.21 -4.45 0.32
CA SER A 360 22.12 -3.52 -0.05
C SER A 360 22.43 -2.09 0.39
N LEU A 361 22.94 -1.91 1.61
CA LEU A 361 23.30 -0.62 2.19
C LEU A 361 24.43 0.07 1.40
N VAL A 362 25.46 -0.69 1.00
CA VAL A 362 26.57 -0.20 0.15
C VAL A 362 26.04 0.30 -1.20
N ARG A 363 24.94 -0.29 -1.70
CA ARG A 363 24.24 0.14 -2.93
C ARG A 363 23.19 1.23 -2.68
N ALA A 364 23.18 1.84 -1.49
CA ALA A 364 22.19 2.83 -1.04
C ALA A 364 20.73 2.35 -1.12
N ARG A 365 20.51 1.03 -1.02
CA ARG A 365 19.18 0.41 -1.04
C ARG A 365 18.80 -0.05 0.37
N VAL A 366 17.50 0.00 0.67
CA VAL A 366 16.95 -0.62 1.87
C VAL A 366 17.03 -2.15 1.71
N PRO A 367 17.62 -2.88 2.68
CA PRO A 367 17.62 -4.33 2.67
C PRO A 367 16.20 -4.91 2.51
N PRO A 368 15.96 -5.82 1.56
CA PRO A 368 14.63 -6.38 1.31
C PRO A 368 13.99 -7.02 2.55
N ASP A 369 14.79 -7.72 3.36
CA ASP A 369 14.33 -8.38 4.59
C ASP A 369 13.76 -7.37 5.61
N TRP A 370 14.27 -6.14 5.62
CA TRP A 370 13.76 -5.07 6.49
C TRP A 370 12.41 -4.52 6.01
N VAL A 371 12.16 -4.56 4.70
CA VAL A 371 10.88 -4.14 4.11
C VAL A 371 9.82 -5.22 4.33
N MET A 372 10.18 -6.48 4.11
CA MET A 372 9.27 -7.62 4.24
C MET A 372 8.83 -7.86 5.69
N SER A 373 9.76 -7.76 6.65
CA SER A 373 9.44 -7.90 8.07
C SER A 373 8.39 -6.89 8.57
N LEU A 374 8.36 -5.68 7.99
CA LEU A 374 7.37 -4.66 8.30
C LEU A 374 6.00 -4.85 7.61
N ALA A 375 5.87 -5.78 6.68
CA ALA A 375 4.65 -5.97 5.88
C ALA A 375 3.76 -7.13 6.34
N GLN A 376 4.24 -8.05 7.20
CA GLN A 376 3.53 -9.24 7.70
C GLN A 376 2.85 -10.16 6.66
N GLU A 377 2.88 -9.84 5.37
CA GLU A 377 2.23 -10.64 4.34
C GLU A 377 3.19 -11.72 3.83
N GLU A 378 3.00 -12.95 4.33
CA GLU A 378 3.70 -14.17 3.87
C GLU A 378 3.51 -14.44 2.35
N HIS A 379 2.51 -13.80 1.72
CA HIS A 379 2.19 -14.00 0.31
C HIS A 379 2.97 -13.12 -0.67
N VAL A 380 3.80 -12.17 -0.21
CA VAL A 380 4.56 -11.29 -1.10
C VAL A 380 5.90 -11.93 -1.49
N GLY A 381 5.85 -13.15 -2.04
CA GLY A 381 7.02 -13.82 -2.63
C GLY A 381 7.51 -13.19 -3.95
N ILE A 382 6.83 -12.15 -4.45
CA ILE A 382 7.03 -11.61 -5.81
C ILE A 382 7.69 -10.22 -5.81
N CYS A 383 7.72 -9.50 -4.68
CA CYS A 383 8.46 -8.22 -4.60
C CYS A 383 9.88 -8.46 -4.07
N LEU A 384 10.69 -9.21 -4.81
CA LEU A 384 12.08 -9.57 -4.45
C LEU A 384 13.05 -8.36 -4.34
N HIS A 385 12.58 -7.14 -4.62
CA HIS A 385 13.38 -5.93 -4.55
C HIS A 385 12.61 -4.84 -3.83
N SER A 386 13.25 -4.24 -2.81
CA SER A 386 12.86 -2.91 -2.34
C SER A 386 12.74 -2.02 -3.57
N PRO A 387 11.63 -1.29 -3.77
CA PRO A 387 11.47 -0.48 -4.97
C PRO A 387 12.69 0.40 -5.16
N ALA A 388 13.25 0.45 -6.38
CA ALA A 388 14.51 1.14 -6.65
C ALA A 388 14.49 2.63 -6.26
N TRP A 389 13.30 3.21 -6.10
CA TRP A 389 13.09 4.60 -5.71
C TRP A 389 12.88 4.78 -4.18
N LEU A 390 12.75 3.71 -3.37
CA LEU A 390 12.69 3.80 -1.91
C LEU A 390 14.09 3.96 -1.32
N THR A 391 14.47 5.22 -1.09
CA THR A 391 15.76 5.55 -0.48
C THR A 391 15.78 5.23 1.02
N ILE A 392 16.97 4.97 1.56
CA ILE A 392 17.17 4.74 3.01
C ILE A 392 16.57 5.88 3.87
N PRO A 393 16.80 7.18 3.58
CA PRO A 393 16.19 8.26 4.36
C PRO A 393 14.66 8.27 4.31
N ALA A 394 14.07 8.01 3.13
CA ALA A 394 12.62 7.95 2.98
C ALA A 394 12.01 6.80 3.79
N TRP A 395 12.65 5.62 3.75
CA TRP A 395 12.24 4.48 4.56
C TRP A 395 12.37 4.73 6.06
N ILE A 396 13.48 5.33 6.53
CA ILE A 396 13.63 5.71 7.95
C ILE A 396 12.53 6.71 8.37
N SER A 397 12.20 7.67 7.51
CA SER A 397 11.12 8.63 7.77
C SER A 397 9.76 7.94 7.88
N ASP A 398 9.48 6.96 7.01
CA ASP A 398 8.26 6.14 7.09
C ASP A 398 8.22 5.38 8.42
N VAL A 399 9.25 4.62 8.75
CA VAL A 399 9.35 3.84 10.00
C VAL A 399 9.16 4.73 11.25
N ASN A 400 9.78 5.91 11.28
CA ASN A 400 9.57 6.89 12.36
C ASN A 400 8.12 7.36 12.43
N THR A 401 7.49 7.64 11.29
CA THR A 401 6.08 8.04 11.22
C THR A 401 5.17 6.93 11.76
N ARG A 402 5.46 5.67 11.43
CA ARG A 402 4.71 4.52 11.95
C ARG A 402 4.84 4.37 13.46
N SER A 403 6.08 4.44 13.98
CA SER A 403 6.35 4.36 15.42
C SER A 403 5.59 5.45 16.18
N ALA A 404 5.71 6.70 15.75
CA ALA A 404 5.04 7.83 16.38
C ALA A 404 3.49 7.69 16.34
N HIS A 405 2.94 7.18 15.24
CA HIS A 405 1.52 6.96 15.10
C HIS A 405 1.01 5.83 16.02
N LEU A 406 1.71 4.70 16.09
CA LEU A 406 1.36 3.59 16.97
C LEU A 406 1.53 3.95 18.45
N GLU A 407 2.56 4.71 18.81
CA GLU A 407 2.76 5.22 20.17
C GLU A 407 1.60 6.14 20.59
N LYS A 408 1.21 7.06 19.71
CA LYS A 408 0.05 7.93 19.91
C LYS A 408 -1.22 7.10 20.08
N LEU A 409 -1.39 6.06 19.27
CA LEU A 409 -2.58 5.22 19.30
C LEU A 409 -2.69 4.41 20.61
N ALA A 410 -1.59 3.84 21.07
CA ALA A 410 -1.52 3.11 22.33
C ALA A 410 -1.74 4.03 23.54
N THR A 411 -1.23 5.27 23.49
CA THR A 411 -1.35 6.23 24.60
C THR A 411 -2.75 6.85 24.68
N LEU A 412 -3.31 7.29 23.56
CA LEU A 412 -4.60 8.00 23.52
C LEU A 412 -5.79 7.04 23.42
N GLY A 413 -5.59 5.87 22.83
CA GLY A 413 -6.65 4.93 22.49
C GLY A 413 -7.51 5.40 21.32
N ARG A 414 -8.40 4.50 20.89
CA ARG A 414 -9.28 4.67 19.71
C ARG A 414 -10.10 5.97 19.72
N TYR A 415 -10.68 6.32 20.87
CA TYR A 415 -11.69 7.39 20.97
C TYR A 415 -11.10 8.79 21.16
N ARG A 416 -9.77 8.92 21.24
CA ARG A 416 -9.10 10.23 21.39
C ARG A 416 -8.18 10.57 20.22
N VAL A 417 -7.91 9.61 19.33
CA VAL A 417 -7.13 9.86 18.12
C VAL A 417 -8.04 10.53 17.07
N PRO A 418 -7.75 11.77 16.64
CA PRO A 418 -8.64 12.50 15.75
C PRO A 418 -8.63 11.92 14.33
N ALA A 419 -7.50 11.40 13.85
CA ALA A 419 -7.37 10.79 12.53
C ALA A 419 -6.32 9.67 12.53
N PHE A 420 -6.56 8.66 11.71
CA PHE A 420 -5.77 7.44 11.59
C PHE A 420 -4.96 7.46 10.29
N HIS A 421 -3.76 6.89 10.31
CA HIS A 421 -2.94 6.66 9.11
C HIS A 421 -2.85 5.15 8.85
N PRO A 422 -3.73 4.57 8.00
CA PRO A 422 -3.72 3.13 7.77
C PRO A 422 -2.41 2.62 7.15
N GLY A 423 -1.66 3.48 6.44
CA GLY A 423 -0.34 3.14 5.91
C GLY A 423 0.71 2.82 6.98
N SER A 424 0.48 3.24 8.23
CA SER A 424 1.37 2.93 9.36
C SER A 424 1.22 1.52 9.94
N TYR A 425 0.18 0.80 9.55
CA TYR A 425 -0.08 -0.55 10.04
C TYR A 425 0.61 -1.58 9.15
N ALA A 426 1.11 -2.65 9.75
CA ALA A 426 1.48 -3.88 9.07
C ALA A 426 0.23 -4.53 8.46
N ASN A 427 -0.88 -4.58 9.20
CA ASN A 427 -2.15 -5.15 8.75
C ASN A 427 -3.31 -4.13 8.80
N PRO A 428 -3.45 -3.25 7.80
CA PRO A 428 -4.54 -2.27 7.77
C PRO A 428 -5.93 -2.91 7.63
N ARG A 429 -6.05 -4.15 7.13
CA ARG A 429 -7.33 -4.85 7.06
C ARG A 429 -7.86 -5.20 8.45
N ALA A 430 -6.99 -5.60 9.37
CA ALA A 430 -7.36 -5.86 10.76
C ALA A 430 -7.93 -4.60 11.44
N PHE A 431 -7.37 -3.42 11.13
CA PHE A 431 -7.93 -2.14 11.59
C PHE A 431 -9.38 -1.94 11.12
N PHE A 432 -9.66 -2.13 9.82
CA PHE A 432 -11.02 -2.01 9.29
C PHE A 432 -11.96 -3.09 9.83
N ALA A 433 -11.49 -4.32 10.01
CA ALA A 433 -12.26 -5.38 10.64
C ALA A 433 -12.67 -5.02 12.09
N CYS A 434 -11.79 -4.37 12.86
CA CYS A 434 -12.13 -3.87 14.19
C CYS A 434 -13.27 -2.83 14.14
N LEU A 435 -13.25 -1.92 13.16
CA LEU A 435 -14.33 -0.93 12.97
C LEU A 435 -15.65 -1.59 12.60
N MET A 436 -15.61 -2.62 11.75
CA MET A 436 -16.81 -3.39 11.37
C MET A 436 -17.39 -4.15 12.57
N LEU A 437 -16.54 -4.78 13.38
CA LEU A 437 -16.96 -5.46 14.60
C LEU A 437 -17.59 -4.50 15.62
N GLU A 438 -17.02 -3.30 15.78
CA GLU A 438 -17.58 -2.25 16.61
C GLU A 438 -18.99 -1.87 16.13
N ALA A 439 -19.16 -1.67 14.82
CA ALA A 439 -20.44 -1.34 14.21
C ALA A 439 -21.47 -2.45 14.41
N TYR A 440 -21.07 -3.70 14.11
CA TYR A 440 -21.92 -4.88 14.20
C TYR A 440 -22.53 -5.01 15.60
N ARG A 441 -21.73 -4.77 16.65
CA ARG A 441 -22.23 -4.77 18.02
C ARG A 441 -23.20 -3.63 18.31
N LYS A 442 -22.88 -2.40 17.86
CA LYS A 442 -23.77 -1.24 18.06
C LYS A 442 -25.13 -1.46 17.40
N PHE A 443 -25.16 -2.02 16.19
CA PHE A 443 -26.40 -2.27 15.47
C PHE A 443 -27.19 -3.46 16.04
N ASN A 444 -26.53 -4.54 16.44
CA ASN A 444 -27.21 -5.70 17.04
C ASN A 444 -27.92 -5.36 18.36
N VAL A 445 -27.34 -4.49 19.20
CA VAL A 445 -27.97 -4.06 20.45
C VAL A 445 -29.15 -3.14 20.20
N ALA A 446 -29.05 -2.25 19.21
CA ALA A 446 -30.15 -1.37 18.86
C ALA A 446 -31.38 -2.12 18.31
N GLN A 447 -31.21 -3.33 17.76
CA GLN A 447 -32.26 -4.13 17.12
C GLN A 447 -32.78 -5.31 17.96
N SER A 448 -32.30 -5.52 19.20
CA SER A 448 -32.67 -6.69 20.01
C SER A 448 -34.14 -6.77 20.45
N ASP A 449 -34.95 -5.74 20.16
CA ASP A 449 -36.41 -5.80 20.35
C ASP A 449 -37.12 -6.61 19.24
N ASP A 450 -36.49 -6.82 18.07
CA ASP A 450 -37.00 -7.61 16.94
C ASP A 450 -35.95 -8.64 16.47
N ALA A 451 -35.63 -9.59 17.34
CA ALA A 451 -34.57 -10.60 17.17
C ALA A 451 -34.72 -11.53 15.93
N SER A 452 -35.82 -11.45 15.18
CA SER A 452 -36.04 -12.26 13.98
C SER A 452 -35.35 -11.73 12.70
N ASN A 453 -34.77 -10.52 12.72
CA ASN A 453 -34.22 -9.87 11.51
C ASN A 453 -32.68 -9.78 11.46
N VAL A 454 -31.98 -10.46 12.37
CA VAL A 454 -30.50 -10.39 12.49
C VAL A 454 -29.78 -11.21 11.40
N GLN A 455 -30.44 -12.23 10.84
CA GLN A 455 -29.91 -13.03 9.73
C GLN A 455 -30.05 -12.26 8.40
N GLY A 456 -29.07 -11.40 8.10
CA GLY A 456 -29.02 -10.68 6.82
C GLY A 456 -28.41 -9.28 6.89
N MET A 457 -27.97 -8.83 8.06
CA MET A 457 -27.37 -7.50 8.18
C MET A 457 -26.01 -7.45 7.46
N GLN A 458 -26.02 -6.90 6.24
CA GLN A 458 -24.82 -6.63 5.47
C GLN A 458 -24.30 -5.25 5.87
N LEU A 459 -23.10 -5.21 6.44
CA LEU A 459 -22.40 -3.96 6.72
C LEU A 459 -21.48 -3.61 5.55
N GLN A 460 -21.42 -2.33 5.21
CA GLN A 460 -20.47 -1.79 4.23
C GLN A 460 -19.87 -0.50 4.79
N PHE A 461 -18.65 -0.16 4.37
CA PHE A 461 -18.11 1.16 4.64
C PHE A 461 -18.72 2.20 3.71
N LYS A 462 -19.28 3.26 4.31
CA LYS A 462 -19.56 4.51 3.63
C LYS A 462 -18.39 5.44 3.87
N CYS A 463 -17.80 5.91 2.78
CA CYS A 463 -16.65 6.79 2.83
C CYS A 463 -16.99 8.14 2.20
N GLU A 464 -16.53 9.22 2.81
CA GLU A 464 -16.73 10.58 2.33
C GLU A 464 -15.41 11.34 2.38
N VAL A 465 -14.96 11.82 1.22
CA VAL A 465 -13.76 12.66 1.14
C VAL A 465 -14.11 14.04 1.73
N THR A 466 -13.45 14.42 2.81
CA THR A 466 -13.69 15.70 3.46
C THR A 466 -12.87 16.81 2.79
N GLY A 467 -13.30 18.07 2.91
CA GLY A 467 -12.49 19.22 2.51
C GLY A 467 -11.44 19.64 3.53
N ARG A 468 -11.16 18.82 4.56
CA ARG A 468 -10.29 19.17 5.68
C ARG A 468 -8.96 18.42 5.58
N ASP A 469 -7.87 19.14 5.83
CA ASP A 469 -6.58 18.54 6.09
C ASP A 469 -6.50 17.99 7.53
N LYS A 470 -5.56 17.08 7.78
CA LYS A 470 -5.37 16.37 9.07
C LYS A 470 -5.13 17.35 10.21
N GLU A 471 -4.40 18.43 9.95
CA GLU A 471 -3.95 19.43 10.91
C GLU A 471 -5.12 20.24 11.47
N HIS A 472 -6.27 20.25 10.78
CA HIS A 472 -7.49 20.93 11.20
C HIS A 472 -8.39 20.06 12.08
N LEU A 473 -8.07 18.77 12.23
CA LEU A 473 -8.85 17.85 13.06
C LEU A 473 -8.37 17.90 14.51
N ARG A 474 -9.29 18.24 15.42
CA ARG A 474 -9.04 18.29 16.87
C ARG A 474 -9.71 17.12 17.58
N GLU A 475 -10.90 16.74 17.12
CA GLU A 475 -11.73 15.70 17.71
C GLU A 475 -12.06 14.61 16.68
N PRO A 476 -12.17 13.35 17.11
CA PRO A 476 -12.65 12.28 16.25
C PRO A 476 -14.13 12.48 15.88
N PRO A 477 -14.61 11.87 14.78
CA PRO A 477 -16.01 11.98 14.40
C PRO A 477 -16.91 11.21 15.38
N ALA A 478 -18.17 11.61 15.48
CA ALA A 478 -19.15 10.94 16.34
C ALA A 478 -19.38 9.47 15.95
N GLU A 479 -19.31 9.17 14.65
CA GLU A 479 -19.40 7.83 14.09
C GLU A 479 -18.22 7.58 13.15
N GLY A 480 -17.68 6.36 13.14
CA GLY A 480 -16.58 5.99 12.25
C GLY A 480 -15.23 6.59 12.63
N VAL A 481 -14.37 6.80 11.64
CA VAL A 481 -13.01 7.33 11.76
C VAL A 481 -12.70 8.33 10.66
N PHE A 482 -11.80 9.27 10.96
CA PHE A 482 -11.08 9.97 9.91
C PHE A 482 -9.81 9.20 9.55
N ILE A 483 -9.56 8.96 8.27
CA ILE A 483 -8.31 8.38 7.76
C ILE A 483 -7.57 9.41 6.88
N HIS A 484 -6.25 9.39 6.92
CA HIS A 484 -5.41 10.30 6.13
C HIS A 484 -4.20 9.58 5.52
N GLY A 485 -3.52 10.27 4.59
CA GLY A 485 -2.33 9.75 3.92
C GLY A 485 -2.65 8.73 2.83
N LEU A 486 -3.78 8.91 2.12
CA LEU A 486 -4.05 8.15 0.90
C LEU A 486 -3.43 8.86 -0.30
N HIS A 487 -2.81 8.08 -1.17
CA HIS A 487 -2.18 8.56 -2.40
C HIS A 487 -3.02 8.12 -3.60
N LEU A 488 -3.55 9.09 -4.35
CA LEU A 488 -4.32 8.86 -5.58
C LEU A 488 -3.37 8.78 -6.77
N TRP A 489 -3.52 7.71 -7.56
CA TRP A 489 -2.72 7.44 -8.74
C TRP A 489 -3.53 7.58 -10.01
N GLY A 490 -2.86 7.97 -11.10
CA GLY A 490 -3.45 8.03 -12.44
C GLY A 490 -4.31 9.26 -12.70
N CYS A 491 -4.65 10.07 -11.69
CA CYS A 491 -5.47 11.28 -11.88
C CYS A 491 -5.20 12.34 -10.81
N GLY A 492 -5.75 13.53 -11.02
CA GLY A 492 -5.75 14.61 -10.04
C GLY A 492 -6.99 14.58 -9.15
N TRP A 493 -6.89 15.24 -8.00
CA TRP A 493 -8.02 15.51 -7.12
C TRP A 493 -8.24 17.02 -7.01
N ASP A 494 -9.38 17.51 -7.48
CA ASP A 494 -9.75 18.90 -7.30
C ASP A 494 -10.41 19.10 -5.92
N ARG A 495 -9.73 19.83 -5.04
CA ARG A 495 -10.22 20.16 -3.70
C ARG A 495 -11.44 21.08 -3.72
N ALA A 496 -11.62 21.90 -4.76
CA ALA A 496 -12.72 22.86 -4.84
C ALA A 496 -14.04 22.17 -5.17
N THR A 497 -14.02 21.23 -6.11
CA THR A 497 -15.21 20.47 -6.54
C THR A 497 -15.36 19.13 -5.83
N SER A 498 -14.30 18.65 -5.14
CA SER A 498 -14.19 17.31 -4.56
C SER A 498 -14.43 16.21 -5.61
N GLN A 499 -13.78 16.34 -6.77
CA GLN A 499 -13.95 15.45 -7.91
C GLN A 499 -12.61 15.05 -8.53
N LEU A 500 -12.62 13.88 -9.18
CA LEU A 500 -11.51 13.40 -10.01
C LEU A 500 -11.33 14.29 -11.24
N THR A 501 -10.08 14.71 -11.47
CA THR A 501 -9.67 15.46 -12.65
C THR A 501 -8.72 14.67 -13.50
N ASP A 502 -8.86 14.80 -14.82
CA ASP A 502 -8.05 14.02 -15.76
C ASP A 502 -6.58 14.48 -15.85
N SER A 503 -6.33 15.71 -15.41
CA SER A 503 -4.98 16.27 -15.32
C SER A 503 -4.27 15.81 -14.05
N VAL A 504 -3.23 14.99 -14.22
CA VAL A 504 -2.11 14.97 -13.27
C VAL A 504 -1.25 16.18 -13.63
N GLN A 505 -0.85 17.01 -12.65
CA GLN A 505 0.04 18.14 -12.93
C GLN A 505 1.30 17.62 -13.65
N PRO A 506 1.59 18.07 -14.87
CA PRO A 506 2.72 17.54 -15.62
C PRO A 506 4.01 17.94 -14.94
N LEU A 507 4.88 16.95 -14.69
CA LEU A 507 6.21 17.10 -14.07
C LEU A 507 7.06 18.18 -14.73
N ARG A 508 6.86 18.47 -16.02
CA ARG A 508 7.56 19.57 -16.71
C ARG A 508 7.38 20.91 -16.01
N SER A 509 6.21 21.17 -15.42
CA SER A 509 5.97 22.39 -14.64
C SER A 509 6.73 22.37 -13.30
N THR A 510 6.78 21.23 -12.62
CA THR A 510 7.50 21.01 -11.36
C THR A 510 9.03 21.01 -11.56
N LEU A 511 9.52 20.42 -12.65
CA LEU A 511 10.93 20.42 -13.06
C LEU A 511 11.39 21.80 -13.52
N ALA A 512 10.54 22.55 -14.24
CA ALA A 512 10.84 23.94 -14.61
C ALA A 512 10.95 24.84 -13.36
N GLN A 513 10.11 24.59 -12.35
CA GLN A 513 10.23 25.25 -11.04
C GLN A 513 11.49 24.79 -10.27
N ALA A 514 11.86 23.51 -10.35
CA ALA A 514 13.06 22.99 -9.68
C ALA A 514 14.38 23.42 -10.34
N ALA A 515 14.40 23.55 -11.66
CA ALA A 515 15.53 24.06 -12.44
C ALA A 515 15.89 25.52 -12.05
N SER A 516 15.00 26.21 -11.32
CA SER A 516 15.28 27.53 -10.72
C SER A 516 16.17 27.51 -9.46
N GLY A 517 16.70 26.35 -9.04
CA GLY A 517 17.85 26.27 -8.14
C GLY A 517 17.64 25.55 -6.80
N ALA A 518 16.48 24.95 -6.54
CA ALA A 518 16.24 24.12 -5.37
C ALA A 518 16.38 22.64 -5.75
N GLY A 519 17.44 21.97 -5.31
CA GLY A 519 17.66 20.56 -5.60
C GLY A 519 16.42 19.70 -5.28
N LEU A 520 16.06 18.82 -6.20
CA LEU A 520 14.91 17.91 -6.03
C LEU A 520 15.28 16.75 -5.12
N SER A 521 14.50 16.56 -4.06
CA SER A 521 14.50 15.30 -3.32
C SER A 521 13.67 14.24 -4.07
N ALA A 522 14.00 12.96 -3.93
CA ALA A 522 13.20 11.85 -4.48
C ALA A 522 11.73 11.89 -4.01
N ALA A 523 11.47 12.43 -2.82
CA ALA A 523 10.11 12.68 -2.31
C ALA A 523 9.34 13.70 -3.17
N THR A 524 10.01 14.70 -3.73
CA THR A 524 9.37 15.71 -4.60
C THR A 524 8.96 15.12 -5.94
N ILE A 525 9.72 14.16 -6.46
CA ILE A 525 9.39 13.42 -7.69
C ILE A 525 8.24 12.44 -7.41
N SER A 526 8.25 11.68 -6.31
CA SER A 526 7.10 10.83 -5.92
C SER A 526 5.80 11.64 -5.73
N ASN A 527 5.89 12.84 -5.14
CA ASN A 527 4.75 13.76 -4.94
C ASN A 527 4.15 14.30 -6.25
N SER A 528 4.84 14.16 -7.37
CA SER A 528 4.33 14.60 -8.68
C SER A 528 3.61 13.49 -9.46
N LEU A 529 3.79 12.23 -9.04
CA LEU A 529 3.12 11.06 -9.63
C LEU A 529 1.81 10.73 -8.93
N THR A 530 1.67 11.19 -7.68
CA THR A 530 0.49 10.94 -6.85
C THR A 530 -0.12 12.22 -6.35
N THR A 531 -1.44 12.25 -6.21
CA THR A 531 -2.14 13.32 -5.50
C THR A 531 -2.50 12.82 -4.11
N GLN A 532 -2.02 13.48 -3.06
CA GLN A 532 -2.46 13.13 -1.70
C GLN A 532 -3.91 13.58 -1.50
N LEU A 533 -4.80 12.65 -1.14
CA LEU A 533 -6.18 13.00 -0.81
C LEU A 533 -6.25 13.71 0.54
N PRO A 534 -7.24 14.61 0.71
CA PRO A 534 -7.56 15.16 2.03
C PRO A 534 -8.10 14.05 2.94
N VAL A 535 -8.43 14.41 4.17
CA VAL A 535 -8.93 13.43 5.14
C VAL A 535 -10.24 12.82 4.66
N ILE A 536 -10.39 11.52 4.84
CA ILE A 536 -11.61 10.78 4.48
C ILE A 536 -12.31 10.33 5.75
N HIS A 537 -13.61 10.59 5.82
CA HIS A 537 -14.47 10.03 6.84
C HIS A 537 -14.91 8.64 6.40
N VAL A 538 -14.57 7.61 7.18
CA VAL A 538 -14.98 6.23 6.94
C VAL A 538 -15.89 5.80 8.07
N ARG A 539 -17.13 5.42 7.75
CA ARG A 539 -18.09 4.92 8.72
C ARG A 539 -18.79 3.65 8.23
N PRO A 540 -18.94 2.64 9.08
CA PRO A 540 -19.73 1.46 8.75
C PRO A 540 -21.22 1.81 8.73
N VAL A 541 -21.93 1.32 7.71
CA VAL A 541 -23.37 1.50 7.52
C VAL A 541 -24.03 0.14 7.24
N VAL A 542 -25.28 -0.01 7.68
CA VAL A 542 -26.11 -1.17 7.32
C VAL A 542 -26.65 -0.95 5.92
N VAL A 543 -26.34 -1.86 5.01
CA VAL A 543 -26.93 -1.91 3.67
C VAL A 543 -28.23 -2.69 3.80
N VAL A 544 -29.35 -1.97 3.74
CA VAL A 544 -30.64 -2.60 3.56
C VAL A 544 -30.75 -2.93 2.08
N ASN A 545 -30.47 -4.19 1.73
CA ASN A 545 -30.83 -4.69 0.42
C ASN A 545 -32.36 -4.65 0.37
N ASN A 546 -32.92 -3.54 -0.09
CA ASN A 546 -34.33 -3.45 -0.46
C ASN A 546 -34.49 -4.46 -1.58
N GLY A 547 -34.88 -5.68 -1.21
CA GLY A 547 -34.96 -6.81 -2.11
C GLY A 547 -35.70 -6.40 -3.35
N GLU A 548 -35.18 -6.86 -4.49
CA GLU A 548 -35.87 -6.88 -5.79
C GLU A 548 -37.38 -6.87 -5.56
N THR A 549 -38.04 -5.78 -5.95
CA THR A 549 -39.47 -5.81 -6.21
C THR A 549 -39.67 -6.97 -7.18
N ARG A 550 -40.10 -8.12 -6.65
CA ARG A 550 -40.65 -9.22 -7.44
C ARG A 550 -41.78 -8.58 -8.24
N CYS A 551 -41.52 -8.29 -9.50
CA CYS A 551 -42.55 -8.09 -10.51
C CYS A 551 -43.27 -9.43 -10.70
N GLY A 552 -44.06 -9.83 -9.71
CA GLY A 552 -45.15 -10.77 -9.89
C GLY A 552 -46.32 -9.97 -10.44
N GLY A 553 -46.32 -9.78 -11.77
CA GLY A 553 -47.50 -9.33 -12.47
C GLY A 553 -48.53 -10.45 -12.47
N ASP A 554 -49.49 -10.38 -11.55
CA ASP A 554 -50.83 -10.89 -11.79
C ASP A 554 -51.72 -9.67 -12.03
N GLU A 555 -51.87 -9.32 -13.30
CA GLU A 555 -52.93 -8.43 -13.76
C GLU A 555 -54.26 -9.20 -13.70
N THR A 556 -55.04 -8.97 -12.64
CA THR A 556 -56.50 -9.15 -12.73
C THR A 556 -57.22 -8.07 -11.92
N GLY A 557 -58.03 -7.27 -12.63
CA GLY A 557 -59.39 -6.95 -12.20
C GLY A 557 -59.61 -5.82 -11.19
N ASP A 558 -59.98 -4.67 -11.75
CA ASP A 558 -61.22 -3.94 -11.47
C ASP A 558 -61.49 -3.21 -10.13
N GLN A 559 -62.06 -2.01 -10.37
CA GLN A 559 -63.00 -1.21 -9.60
C GLN A 559 -62.50 -0.10 -8.66
N GLU A 560 -62.72 1.11 -9.18
CA GLU A 560 -63.10 2.33 -8.49
C GLU A 560 -63.89 2.10 -7.19
N THR A 561 -63.56 2.82 -6.13
CA THR A 561 -64.54 3.63 -5.40
C THR A 561 -63.84 4.70 -4.56
N SER A 562 -64.32 5.92 -4.75
CA SER A 562 -64.07 7.11 -3.97
C SER A 562 -64.47 6.95 -2.50
N SER A 563 -63.64 7.38 -1.57
CA SER A 563 -64.12 8.09 -0.38
C SER A 563 -63.03 8.99 0.21
N GLN A 564 -63.39 10.27 0.35
CA GLN A 564 -62.64 11.30 1.05
C GLN A 564 -62.77 11.07 2.57
N GLY A 565 -61.64 11.17 3.30
CA GLY A 565 -61.59 11.22 4.76
C GLY A 565 -60.32 11.93 5.24
N PRO A 566 -60.36 12.74 6.32
CA PRO A 566 -59.43 13.84 6.51
C PRO A 566 -58.19 13.50 7.37
N MET A 567 -57.11 14.21 7.03
CA MET A 567 -55.92 14.60 7.79
C MET A 567 -55.63 13.93 9.14
N GLY A 568 -54.47 13.26 9.19
CA GLY A 568 -53.79 12.89 10.43
C GLY A 568 -52.32 12.52 10.22
N ASN A 569 -51.42 13.47 10.50
CA ASN A 569 -49.98 13.34 10.81
C ASN A 569 -49.11 12.39 9.97
N GLN A 570 -48.43 12.95 8.95
CA GLN A 570 -47.19 12.37 8.42
C GLN A 570 -45.95 12.98 9.10
N PRO A 571 -45.01 12.14 9.56
CA PRO A 571 -43.60 12.49 9.55
C PRO A 571 -42.80 11.34 8.93
N ASN A 572 -42.48 11.40 7.63
CA ASN A 572 -41.38 10.61 7.04
C ASN A 572 -40.97 10.99 5.60
N VAL A 573 -41.38 12.15 5.09
CA VAL A 573 -41.03 12.57 3.71
C VAL A 573 -39.51 12.83 3.54
N SER A 574 -38.80 13.18 4.62
CA SER A 574 -37.36 13.48 4.55
C SER A 574 -36.44 12.27 4.35
N LYS A 575 -36.90 11.04 4.68
CA LYS A 575 -36.07 9.83 4.46
C LYS A 575 -36.09 9.38 3.00
N HIS A 576 -37.24 9.49 2.34
CA HIS A 576 -37.38 9.02 0.97
C HIS A 576 -36.59 9.88 -0.03
N LEU A 577 -36.52 11.20 0.19
CA LEU A 577 -35.70 12.11 -0.61
C LEU A 577 -34.17 11.87 -0.44
N GLN A 578 -33.72 11.36 0.70
CA GLN A 578 -32.30 11.02 0.89
C GLN A 578 -31.91 9.73 0.14
N GLU A 579 -32.83 8.79 -0.03
CA GLU A 579 -32.59 7.52 -0.72
C GLU A 579 -32.53 7.67 -2.25
N GLU A 580 -33.38 8.52 -2.85
CA GLU A 580 -33.33 8.79 -4.30
C GLU A 580 -32.02 9.49 -4.72
N ASP A 581 -31.52 10.41 -3.89
CA ASP A 581 -30.21 11.05 -4.07
C ASP A 581 -29.06 10.05 -3.96
N GLU A 582 -29.22 8.96 -3.22
CA GLU A 582 -28.17 7.96 -3.00
C GLU A 582 -28.10 6.95 -4.16
N ALA A 583 -29.24 6.54 -4.71
CA ALA A 583 -29.30 5.69 -5.90
C ALA A 583 -28.75 6.38 -7.15
N THR A 584 -29.02 7.68 -7.32
CA THR A 584 -28.41 8.47 -8.40
C THR A 584 -26.90 8.65 -8.20
N ARG A 585 -26.43 8.83 -6.95
CA ARG A 585 -25.00 8.90 -6.62
C ARG A 585 -24.23 7.61 -6.87
N ALA A 586 -24.82 6.45 -6.61
CA ALA A 586 -24.20 5.16 -6.90
C ALA A 586 -23.81 5.01 -8.37
N ASN A 587 -24.53 5.69 -9.27
CA ASN A 587 -24.22 5.72 -10.69
C ASN A 587 -23.20 6.82 -11.06
N THR A 588 -23.04 7.86 -10.23
CA THR A 588 -22.07 8.94 -10.47
C THR A 588 -20.69 8.66 -9.93
N ASP A 589 -20.54 7.84 -8.89
CA ASP A 589 -19.24 7.67 -8.22
C ASP A 589 -18.40 6.57 -8.88
N PHE A 590 -17.08 6.71 -8.82
CA PHE A 590 -16.11 5.69 -9.19
C PHE A 590 -15.63 4.97 -7.92
N MET A 591 -15.81 3.66 -7.84
CA MET A 591 -15.29 2.85 -6.73
C MET A 591 -13.80 2.60 -6.94
N ALA A 592 -12.97 3.47 -6.36
CA ALA A 592 -11.52 3.36 -6.46
C ALA A 592 -10.97 2.32 -5.47
N PRO A 593 -10.27 1.28 -5.94
CA PRO A 593 -9.64 0.31 -5.05
C PRO A 593 -8.48 0.95 -4.29
N VAL A 594 -8.38 0.66 -2.99
CA VAL A 594 -7.27 1.10 -2.14
C VAL A 594 -6.35 -0.07 -1.83
N TYR A 595 -5.11 -0.02 -2.32
CA TYR A 595 -4.09 -1.02 -2.06
C TYR A 595 -3.14 -0.59 -0.94
N LEU A 596 -2.38 -1.52 -0.38
CA LEU A 596 -1.33 -1.17 0.59
C LEU A 596 -0.24 -0.31 -0.06
N THR A 597 0.28 -0.80 -1.18
CA THR A 597 1.31 -0.17 -2.01
C THR A 597 0.94 -0.44 -3.47
N ARG A 598 1.54 0.27 -4.41
CA ARG A 598 1.31 0.09 -5.85
C ARG A 598 1.68 -1.33 -6.32
N MET A 599 2.67 -1.94 -5.68
CA MET A 599 3.12 -3.29 -5.99
C MET A 599 2.11 -4.38 -5.59
N HIS A 600 1.20 -4.08 -4.65
CA HIS A 600 0.19 -5.01 -4.15
C HIS A 600 -1.11 -4.98 -4.99
N ARG A 601 -1.09 -4.39 -6.20
CA ARG A 601 -2.27 -4.33 -7.07
C ARG A 601 -2.81 -5.71 -7.45
N HIS A 602 -1.95 -6.72 -7.46
CA HIS A 602 -2.32 -8.12 -7.72
C HIS A 602 -3.03 -8.80 -6.55
N LEU A 603 -3.01 -8.19 -5.37
CA LEU A 603 -3.77 -8.63 -4.21
C LEU A 603 -5.14 -7.94 -4.17
N GLU A 604 -6.01 -8.44 -3.32
CA GLU A 604 -7.31 -7.83 -3.08
C GLU A 604 -7.15 -6.44 -2.41
N PRO A 605 -7.98 -5.44 -2.77
CA PRO A 605 -7.92 -4.12 -2.13
C PRO A 605 -8.19 -4.20 -0.61
N VAL A 606 -7.60 -3.27 0.14
CA VAL A 606 -7.84 -3.11 1.59
C VAL A 606 -9.24 -2.55 1.85
N LEU A 607 -9.68 -1.60 1.02
CA LEU A 607 -11.04 -1.05 0.99
C LEU A 607 -11.32 -0.49 -0.40
N GLU A 608 -12.59 -0.21 -0.70
CA GLU A 608 -13.01 0.53 -1.90
C GLU A 608 -13.54 1.90 -1.50
N LEU A 609 -13.11 2.93 -2.23
CA LEU A 609 -13.44 4.32 -1.93
C LEU A 609 -14.29 4.92 -3.05
N PRO A 610 -15.56 5.30 -2.81
CA PRO A 610 -16.34 6.07 -3.77
C PRO A 610 -15.73 7.45 -3.95
N LEU A 611 -15.31 7.75 -5.18
CA LEU A 611 -14.78 9.04 -5.59
C LEU A 611 -15.74 9.68 -6.60
N ARG A 612 -16.11 10.94 -6.36
CA ARG A 612 -16.93 11.69 -7.31
C ARG A 612 -16.12 12.01 -8.57
N ARG A 613 -16.79 12.02 -9.71
CA ARG A 613 -16.17 12.27 -11.02
C ARG A 613 -16.96 13.31 -11.82
N SER A 614 -16.25 14.19 -12.54
CA SER A 614 -16.84 15.09 -13.53
C SER A 614 -16.75 14.51 -14.93
N GLY A 615 -17.88 14.42 -15.64
CA GLY A 615 -17.94 14.29 -17.12
C GLY A 615 -17.48 12.97 -17.75
N VAL A 616 -16.53 12.25 -17.13
CA VAL A 616 -15.98 10.98 -17.63
C VAL A 616 -16.69 9.80 -16.98
N GLY A 617 -17.13 8.81 -17.76
CA GLY A 617 -17.79 7.58 -17.30
C GLY A 617 -16.98 6.81 -16.23
N ALA A 618 -17.65 6.16 -15.26
CA ALA A 618 -16.99 5.40 -14.19
C ALA A 618 -16.07 4.30 -14.76
N ILE A 619 -16.56 3.65 -15.81
CA ILE A 619 -15.85 2.61 -16.55
C ILE A 619 -14.51 3.12 -17.11
N VAL A 620 -14.49 4.34 -17.64
CA VAL A 620 -13.28 4.96 -18.22
C VAL A 620 -12.25 5.28 -17.14
N TRP A 621 -12.67 5.62 -15.91
CA TRP A 621 -11.73 5.78 -14.80
C TRP A 621 -11.07 4.45 -14.39
N GLY A 622 -11.78 3.34 -14.52
CA GLY A 622 -11.22 2.00 -14.35
C GLY A 622 -10.14 1.70 -15.40
N THR A 623 -10.38 2.03 -16.67
CA THR A 623 -9.39 1.83 -17.74
C THR A 623 -8.15 2.71 -17.57
N LYS A 624 -8.31 3.89 -16.99
CA LYS A 624 -7.22 4.84 -16.68
C LYS A 624 -6.29 4.37 -15.57
N GLY A 625 -6.62 3.24 -14.92
CA GLY A 625 -5.81 2.68 -13.84
C GLY A 625 -5.86 3.51 -12.57
N VAL A 626 -6.95 4.26 -12.34
CA VAL A 626 -7.12 5.04 -11.11
C VAL A 626 -7.25 4.10 -9.92
N HIS A 627 -6.37 4.29 -8.95
CA HIS A 627 -6.38 3.55 -7.69
C HIS A 627 -5.78 4.41 -6.58
N LEU A 628 -5.93 3.94 -5.36
CA LEU A 628 -5.37 4.56 -4.17
C LEU A 628 -4.36 3.63 -3.53
N THR A 629 -3.36 4.21 -2.87
CA THR A 629 -2.45 3.45 -2.01
C THR A 629 -2.39 4.05 -0.61
N LEU A 630 -2.22 3.19 0.40
CA LEU A 630 -2.02 3.61 1.79
C LEU A 630 -0.61 4.17 2.04
N ARG A 631 0.35 3.78 1.20
CA ARG A 631 1.75 4.23 1.21
C ARG A 631 2.09 4.85 -0.14
N PRO A 632 3.00 5.83 -0.22
CA PRO A 632 3.32 6.54 -1.47
C PRO A 632 4.08 5.68 -2.49
N TYR A 633 4.17 4.39 -2.26
CA TYR A 633 5.06 3.48 -2.93
C TYR A 633 4.44 2.20 -3.46
#